data_AF-A0A821R912-F1
#
_entry.id   AF-A0A821R912-F1
#
_cell.length_a   1.000
_cell.length_b   1.000
_cell.length_c   1.000
_cell.angle_alpha   90.00
_cell.angle_beta   90.00
_cell.angle_gamma   90.00
#
_symmetry.space_group_name_H-M   'P 1'
#
loop_
_entity.id
_entity.type
_entity.pdbx_description
1 polymer ?
#
loop_
_entity_poly.entity_id
_entity_poly.type
_entity_poly.pdbx_seq_one_letter_code
_entity_poly.pdbx_strand_id
1 'polypeptide(L)'
;MVCHHGFDRNAAQAACRSQNKKLQMFATNYEWKPSSNDLHDKCYFEYNNDPFIVPCEFVLDNFNCTSDATSLTDCTYTRLFEHRCTKDMHVGIGCSGTYEPPISTTTSTTNIVQTSTATPTTDEQTVTGVLNRHNWTDIGAVIDVTGSMSGCYAQINQWVALSHSNKLVQCFVFFNDGDDTPDADKVIGSTGGLYGVYTREGMAKVLETLNTAKMNGNGGDSSENDVEAIIFTITGCPTCKNIIHIADNEATPRDLILLERVTKPVKVIVCKLSSNSLVNPKLLDIAYKTGGSLHTLDSDVETLGSVKVGDTIKVGRGTYRLEASGFVRIA
;
A
#
# COMPACT_ATOMS: atom_id res chain seq x y z
N MET A 1 15.12 -1.68 4.94
CA MET A 1 15.14 -0.32 4.39
C MET A 1 14.82 0.68 5.50
N VAL A 2 15.67 0.69 6.51
CA VAL A 2 15.48 1.52 7.69
C VAL A 2 16.79 2.22 7.94
N CYS A 3 16.69 3.52 8.16
CA CYS A 3 17.83 4.33 8.51
C CYS A 3 18.27 4.07 9.94
N HIS A 4 19.57 4.21 10.21
CA HIS A 4 20.11 4.00 11.55
C HIS A 4 19.72 5.07 12.57
N HIS A 5 19.19 6.23 12.15
CA HIS A 5 18.78 7.25 13.10
C HIS A 5 17.62 6.75 13.96
N GLY A 6 17.83 6.71 15.28
CA GLY A 6 16.84 6.27 16.25
C GLY A 6 16.52 4.77 16.22
N PHE A 7 16.97 4.03 15.21
CA PHE A 7 16.77 2.59 15.15
C PHE A 7 17.73 1.91 16.12
N ASP A 8 17.22 1.54 17.29
CA ASP A 8 17.97 1.00 18.41
C ASP A 8 17.70 -0.49 18.64
N ARG A 9 18.19 -1.02 19.76
CA ARG A 9 17.96 -2.43 20.13
C ARG A 9 16.48 -2.73 20.35
N ASN A 10 15.67 -1.78 20.83
CA ASN A 10 14.24 -2.00 21.01
C ASN A 10 13.54 -2.09 19.66
N ALA A 11 13.89 -1.23 18.70
CA ALA A 11 13.41 -1.30 17.32
C ALA A 11 13.79 -2.63 16.66
N ALA A 12 15.05 -3.04 16.80
CA ALA A 12 15.54 -4.31 16.29
C ALA A 12 14.79 -5.50 16.92
N GLN A 13 14.52 -5.43 18.23
CA GLN A 13 13.78 -6.47 18.95
C GLN A 13 12.32 -6.52 18.53
N ALA A 14 11.65 -5.38 18.34
CA ALA A 14 10.28 -5.28 17.85
C ALA A 14 10.16 -5.87 16.43
N ALA A 15 11.12 -5.58 15.54
CA ALA A 15 11.18 -6.17 14.21
C ALA A 15 11.36 -7.70 14.19
N CYS A 16 12.08 -8.27 15.18
CA CYS A 16 12.20 -9.72 15.32
C CYS A 16 10.97 -10.36 15.98
N ARG A 17 10.34 -9.67 16.95
CA ARG A 17 9.13 -10.15 17.63
C ARG A 17 7.95 -10.29 16.67
N SER A 18 7.80 -9.39 15.70
CA SER A 18 6.75 -9.49 14.66
C SER A 18 6.90 -10.75 13.79
N GLN A 19 8.09 -11.36 13.77
CA GLN A 19 8.38 -12.62 13.09
C GLN A 19 8.41 -13.84 14.03
N ASN A 20 8.03 -13.65 15.30
CA ASN A 20 8.12 -14.65 16.37
C ASN A 20 9.56 -15.15 16.62
N LYS A 21 10.55 -14.27 16.45
CA LYS A 21 11.99 -14.56 16.59
C LYS A 21 12.64 -13.71 17.67
N LYS A 22 13.74 -14.19 18.24
CA LYS A 22 14.60 -13.38 19.12
C LYS A 22 15.59 -12.59 18.27
N LEU A 23 15.95 -11.40 18.75
CA LEU A 23 17.05 -10.63 18.16
C LEU A 23 18.36 -11.36 18.42
N GLN A 24 19.04 -11.75 17.35
CA GLN A 24 20.35 -12.37 17.40
C GLN A 24 21.45 -11.33 17.19
N MET A 25 21.21 -10.37 16.30
CA MET A 25 22.21 -9.36 15.94
C MET A 25 21.56 -8.04 15.58
N PHE A 26 22.21 -6.97 16.03
CA PHE A 26 21.93 -5.61 15.65
C PHE A 26 23.25 -4.94 15.23
N ALA A 27 23.31 -4.43 14.00
CA ALA A 27 24.52 -3.85 13.45
C ALA A 27 24.21 -2.50 12.77
N THR A 28 24.89 -1.46 13.24
CA THR A 28 24.82 -0.09 12.76
C THR A 28 26.20 0.33 12.27
N ASN A 29 26.26 0.94 11.09
CA ASN A 29 27.46 1.36 10.34
C ASN A 29 28.05 0.24 9.46
N TYR A 30 27.87 0.40 8.15
CA TYR A 30 28.44 -0.48 7.12
C TYR A 30 29.53 0.25 6.34
N GLU A 31 30.62 -0.44 6.05
CA GLU A 31 31.55 0.02 5.02
C GLU A 31 30.88 -0.14 3.66
N TRP A 32 30.46 0.97 3.07
CA TRP A 32 30.14 1.00 1.66
C TRP A 32 31.42 0.62 0.87
N LYS A 33 31.40 -0.53 0.19
CA LYS A 33 32.46 -0.94 -0.73
C LYS A 33 31.96 -0.72 -2.16
N PRO A 34 32.52 0.24 -2.93
CA PRO A 34 32.19 0.35 -4.34
C PRO A 34 32.60 -0.94 -5.06
N SER A 35 31.71 -1.50 -5.88
CA SER A 35 32.13 -2.48 -6.88
C SER A 35 33.17 -1.82 -7.79
N SER A 36 34.36 -2.43 -7.90
CA SER A 36 35.43 -1.94 -8.77
C SER A 36 35.14 -2.14 -10.27
N ASN A 37 34.04 -2.81 -10.62
CA ASN A 37 33.61 -3.01 -12.00
C ASN A 37 32.13 -2.64 -12.14
N ASP A 38 31.90 -1.43 -12.64
CA ASP A 38 30.81 -1.01 -13.55
C ASP A 38 29.39 -1.58 -13.35
N LEU A 39 28.94 -1.68 -12.10
CA LEU A 39 27.53 -1.83 -11.74
C LEU A 39 27.25 -0.87 -10.58
N HIS A 40 27.13 0.41 -10.92
CA HIS A 40 26.48 1.37 -10.04
C HIS A 40 25.07 0.84 -9.71
N ASP A 41 24.66 0.91 -8.43
CA ASP A 41 23.29 0.72 -7.91
C ASP A 41 22.94 -0.55 -7.12
N LYS A 42 23.90 -1.30 -6.58
CA LYS A 42 23.59 -2.34 -5.58
C LYS A 42 24.14 -2.00 -4.20
N CYS A 43 23.28 -2.09 -3.18
CA CYS A 43 23.67 -1.97 -1.78
C CYS A 43 23.88 -3.37 -1.21
N TYR A 44 24.94 -3.55 -0.43
CA TYR A 44 25.31 -4.83 0.14
C TYR A 44 25.42 -4.71 1.65
N PHE A 45 24.89 -5.70 2.36
CA PHE A 45 25.00 -5.93 3.79
C PHE A 45 25.93 -7.13 3.97
N GLU A 46 27.06 -6.99 4.67
CA GLU A 46 28.02 -8.09 4.87
C GLU A 46 27.99 -8.56 6.33
N TYR A 47 27.85 -9.87 6.55
CA TYR A 47 27.93 -10.46 7.89
C TYR A 47 28.78 -11.73 7.86
N ASN A 48 29.79 -11.84 8.72
CA ASN A 48 30.75 -12.97 8.73
C ASN A 48 31.40 -13.26 7.37
N ASN A 49 31.71 -12.22 6.59
CA ASN A 49 32.19 -12.30 5.21
C ASN A 49 31.18 -12.82 4.17
N ASP A 50 29.89 -12.92 4.53
CA ASP A 50 28.81 -13.24 3.61
C ASP A 50 28.10 -11.95 3.16
N PRO A 51 28.18 -11.55 1.88
CA PRO A 51 27.47 -10.40 1.36
C PRO A 51 26.02 -10.74 0.99
N PHE A 52 25.10 -9.91 1.46
CA PHE A 52 23.67 -9.92 1.17
C PHE A 52 23.33 -8.68 0.35
N ILE A 53 22.61 -8.84 -0.75
CA ILE A 53 22.11 -7.70 -1.53
C ILE A 53 20.89 -7.13 -0.83
N VAL A 54 20.91 -5.83 -0.55
CA VAL A 54 19.79 -5.09 0.06
C VAL A 54 19.37 -3.95 -0.86
N PRO A 55 18.08 -3.56 -0.85
CA PRO A 55 17.64 -2.33 -1.53
C PRO A 55 18.42 -1.12 -1.00
N CYS A 56 18.68 -0.15 -1.87
CA CYS A 56 19.43 1.06 -1.52
C CYS A 56 18.56 2.18 -0.95
N GLU A 57 17.25 2.00 -0.96
CA GLU A 57 16.26 3.00 -0.57
C GLU A 57 15.96 2.91 0.94
N PHE A 58 15.79 4.08 1.56
CA PHE A 58 15.32 4.18 2.93
C PHE A 58 13.83 4.49 2.94
N VAL A 59 13.09 3.77 3.77
CA VAL A 59 11.64 3.94 3.88
C VAL A 59 11.25 4.59 5.20
N LEU A 60 12.05 4.40 6.25
CA LEU A 60 11.76 4.87 7.60
C LEU A 60 13.00 5.49 8.25
N ASP A 61 12.80 6.58 9.01
CA ASP A 61 13.83 7.39 9.68
C ASP A 61 13.36 7.83 11.09
N ASN A 62 14.32 8.08 11.98
CA ASN A 62 14.13 8.54 13.37
C ASN A 62 13.21 7.66 14.22
N PHE A 63 13.55 6.37 14.37
CA PHE A 63 12.77 5.47 15.23
C PHE A 63 12.87 5.84 16.71
N ASN A 64 11.80 5.55 17.45
CA ASN A 64 11.82 5.47 18.89
C ASN A 64 10.81 4.41 19.35
N CYS A 65 11.36 3.31 19.88
CA CYS A 65 10.62 2.12 20.29
C CYS A 65 10.78 1.88 21.79
N THR A 66 9.69 1.53 22.46
CA THR A 66 9.71 1.04 23.84
C THR A 66 10.17 -0.43 23.90
N SER A 67 10.60 -0.90 25.06
CA SER A 67 11.14 -2.26 25.24
C SER A 67 10.09 -3.37 25.11
N ASP A 68 8.81 -3.03 25.19
CA ASP A 68 7.64 -3.90 25.04
C ASP A 68 7.05 -3.90 23.63
N ALA A 69 7.50 -3.00 22.74
CA ALA A 69 7.09 -2.96 21.34
C ALA A 69 7.23 -4.35 20.68
N THR A 70 6.16 -4.82 20.07
CA THR A 70 6.08 -6.16 19.46
C THR A 70 6.26 -6.11 17.95
N SER A 71 6.13 -4.93 17.37
CA SER A 71 6.31 -4.62 15.95
C SER A 71 6.90 -3.22 15.78
N LEU A 72 7.54 -2.96 14.64
CA LEU A 72 8.01 -1.61 14.28
C LEU A 72 6.87 -0.59 14.13
N THR A 73 5.64 -1.08 13.95
CA THR A 73 4.42 -0.25 13.94
C THR A 73 4.07 0.31 15.32
N ASP A 74 4.58 -0.29 16.39
CA ASP A 74 4.35 0.16 17.77
C ASP A 74 5.31 1.30 18.15
N CYS A 75 6.24 1.63 17.25
CA CYS A 75 7.25 2.66 17.42
C CYS A 75 6.82 3.98 16.79
N THR A 76 7.41 5.07 17.26
CA THR A 76 7.32 6.37 16.59
C THR A 76 8.45 6.53 15.57
N TYR A 77 8.18 7.23 14.48
CA TYR A 77 9.11 7.56 13.39
C TYR A 77 8.66 8.86 12.72
N THR A 78 9.53 9.54 11.95
CA THR A 78 9.19 10.87 11.39
C THR A 78 8.00 10.81 10.44
N ARG A 79 8.17 10.15 9.28
CA ARG A 79 7.17 9.89 8.22
C ARG A 79 7.79 8.93 7.20
N LEU A 80 6.97 8.15 6.52
CA LEU A 80 7.44 7.21 5.50
C LEU A 80 8.05 7.97 4.32
N PHE A 81 9.23 7.54 3.86
CA PHE A 81 10.05 8.15 2.79
C PHE A 81 10.60 9.55 3.07
N GLU A 82 10.26 10.16 4.21
CA GLU A 82 10.86 11.41 4.64
C GLU A 82 12.11 11.10 5.48
N HIS A 83 13.26 11.01 4.81
CA HIS A 83 14.54 10.69 5.43
C HIS A 83 15.66 11.60 4.93
N ARG A 84 16.71 11.75 5.73
CA ARG A 84 17.97 12.41 5.30
C ARG A 84 19.13 11.42 5.14
N CYS A 85 18.79 10.16 4.99
CA CYS A 85 19.73 9.05 5.05
C CYS A 85 20.48 8.84 3.75
N THR A 86 21.79 8.62 3.87
CA THR A 86 22.71 8.30 2.78
C THR A 86 22.98 6.79 2.75
N LYS A 87 23.48 6.25 1.64
CA LYS A 87 23.59 4.79 1.40
C LYS A 87 24.38 4.03 2.49
N ASP A 88 25.24 4.70 3.24
CA ASP A 88 26.02 4.19 4.38
C ASP A 88 25.25 4.10 5.71
N MET A 89 24.02 4.61 5.77
CA MET A 89 23.18 4.68 6.97
C MET A 89 22.22 3.50 7.14
N HIS A 90 22.45 2.40 6.42
CA HIS A 90 21.64 1.19 6.52
C HIS A 90 21.80 0.49 7.88
N VAL A 91 20.70 -0.03 8.37
CA VAL A 91 20.67 -1.00 9.47
C VAL A 91 20.32 -2.37 8.91
N GLY A 92 20.97 -3.40 9.43
CA GLY A 92 20.42 -4.74 9.33
C GLY A 92 20.38 -5.45 10.68
N ILE A 93 19.46 -6.41 10.73
CA ILE A 93 19.12 -7.19 11.91
C ILE A 93 19.15 -8.67 11.55
N GLY A 94 19.71 -9.48 12.44
CA GLY A 94 19.61 -10.93 12.39
C GLY A 94 18.61 -11.40 13.44
N CYS A 95 17.58 -12.13 13.02
CA CYS A 95 16.57 -12.70 13.92
C CYS A 95 16.65 -14.23 13.89
N SER A 96 16.77 -14.87 15.06
CA SER A 96 16.77 -16.33 15.17
C SER A 96 16.21 -16.83 16.50
N GLY A 97 16.02 -18.16 16.61
CA GLY A 97 15.32 -18.78 17.73
C GLY A 97 13.84 -18.41 17.80
N THR A 98 13.13 -18.93 18.80
CA THR A 98 11.72 -18.59 19.07
C THR A 98 11.64 -17.54 20.16
N TYR A 99 10.81 -16.51 19.96
CA TYR A 99 10.48 -15.56 21.01
C TYR A 99 9.33 -16.11 21.84
N GLU A 100 9.60 -16.40 23.11
CA GLU A 100 8.54 -16.69 24.09
C GLU A 100 8.25 -15.40 24.86
N PRO A 101 7.04 -14.85 24.73
CA PRO A 101 6.67 -13.67 25.51
C PRO A 101 6.70 -14.02 27.01
N PRO A 102 7.12 -13.09 27.88
CA PRO A 102 7.01 -13.30 29.31
C PRO A 102 5.53 -13.52 29.68
N ILE A 103 5.26 -14.59 30.42
CA ILE A 103 3.92 -14.94 30.91
C ILE A 103 3.39 -13.76 31.72
N SER A 104 2.39 -13.06 31.18
CA SER A 104 1.73 -11.96 31.89
C SER A 104 0.78 -12.53 32.93
N THR A 105 1.12 -12.38 34.21
CA THR A 105 0.13 -12.45 35.29
C THR A 105 -0.77 -11.24 35.18
N THR A 106 -2.04 -11.50 34.89
CA THR A 106 -3.11 -10.52 34.76
C THR A 106 -3.28 -9.75 36.07
N THR A 107 -3.10 -8.44 36.04
CA THR A 107 -3.78 -7.56 36.99
C THR A 107 -4.28 -6.34 36.25
N SER A 108 -5.60 -6.32 36.02
CA SER A 108 -6.32 -5.15 35.53
C SER A 108 -6.30 -4.06 36.61
N THR A 109 -5.69 -2.92 36.31
CA THR A 109 -6.15 -1.64 36.86
C THR A 109 -6.12 -0.58 35.77
N THR A 110 -7.32 -0.09 35.46
CA THR A 110 -7.57 1.13 34.71
C THR A 110 -6.96 2.33 35.41
N ASN A 111 -6.19 3.14 34.68
CA ASN A 111 -6.23 4.60 34.80
C ASN A 111 -5.88 5.23 33.45
N ILE A 112 -6.82 6.04 32.97
CA ILE A 112 -6.73 6.92 31.81
C ILE A 112 -5.94 8.16 32.26
N VAL A 113 -5.04 8.68 31.41
CA VAL A 113 -5.02 10.08 30.91
C VAL A 113 -3.67 10.44 30.26
N GLN A 114 -3.80 10.97 29.03
CA GLN A 114 -2.94 11.85 28.24
C GLN A 114 -1.60 11.35 27.70
N THR A 115 -1.68 10.72 26.53
CA THR A 115 -0.74 10.95 25.44
C THR A 115 -1.14 12.20 24.67
N SER A 116 -0.15 13.03 24.34
CA SER A 116 -0.28 14.14 23.41
C SER A 116 -0.74 13.62 22.06
N THR A 117 -1.96 13.98 21.69
CA THR A 117 -2.64 13.66 20.45
C THR A 117 -1.96 14.37 19.28
N ALA A 118 -1.21 13.63 18.48
CA ALA A 118 -1.45 13.71 17.05
C ALA A 118 -2.43 12.57 16.76
N THR A 119 -3.72 12.91 16.63
CA THR A 119 -4.74 11.99 16.14
C THR A 119 -4.28 11.50 14.77
N PRO A 120 -4.01 10.21 14.56
CA PRO A 120 -3.87 9.70 13.20
C PRO A 120 -5.19 10.02 12.52
N THR A 121 -5.12 10.69 11.37
CA THR A 121 -6.32 11.01 10.62
C THR A 121 -6.98 9.70 10.20
N THR A 122 -8.31 9.66 10.13
CA THR A 122 -9.09 8.47 9.74
C THR A 122 -8.69 7.90 8.38
N ASP A 123 -7.97 8.65 7.56
CA ASP A 123 -7.47 8.20 6.25
C ASP A 123 -6.27 7.24 6.36
N GLU A 124 -5.50 7.28 7.46
CA GLU A 124 -4.21 6.58 7.64
C GLU A 124 -4.30 5.06 7.89
N GLN A 125 -5.50 4.46 7.94
CA GLN A 125 -5.67 3.02 8.20
C GLN A 125 -6.58 2.27 7.22
N THR A 126 -7.15 2.93 6.21
CA THR A 126 -8.16 2.33 5.31
C THR A 126 -7.67 1.05 4.62
N VAL A 127 -6.51 1.08 3.97
CA VAL A 127 -6.00 -0.06 3.18
C VAL A 127 -5.77 -1.26 4.11
N THR A 128 -4.98 -1.07 5.16
CA THR A 128 -4.67 -2.12 6.13
C THR A 128 -5.93 -2.61 6.86
N GLY A 129 -6.84 -1.71 7.22
CA GLY A 129 -8.09 -2.03 7.91
C GLY A 129 -9.05 -2.89 7.07
N VAL A 130 -9.17 -2.59 5.77
CA VAL A 130 -9.95 -3.41 4.83
C VAL A 130 -9.30 -4.78 4.66
N LEU A 131 -8.01 -4.80 4.39
CA LEU A 131 -7.33 -6.06 4.09
C LEU A 131 -7.26 -7.01 5.28
N ASN A 132 -7.15 -6.49 6.51
CA ASN A 132 -7.11 -7.32 7.72
C ASN A 132 -8.45 -7.99 8.07
N ARG A 133 -9.58 -7.44 7.62
CA ARG A 133 -10.91 -8.00 7.90
C ARG A 133 -11.44 -8.91 6.78
N HIS A 134 -10.66 -9.09 5.71
CA HIS A 134 -11.01 -9.94 4.56
C HIS A 134 -9.97 -11.03 4.32
N ASN A 135 -10.41 -12.22 3.91
CA ASN A 135 -9.54 -13.37 3.64
C ASN A 135 -9.33 -13.60 2.13
N TRP A 136 -9.03 -12.53 1.38
CA TRP A 136 -8.82 -12.63 -0.06
C TRP A 136 -7.44 -13.23 -0.37
N THR A 137 -7.41 -14.16 -1.33
CA THR A 137 -6.20 -14.82 -1.83
C THR A 137 -6.14 -14.69 -3.36
N ASP A 138 -5.03 -15.08 -3.97
CA ASP A 138 -4.85 -15.00 -5.42
C ASP A 138 -5.09 -13.57 -5.94
N ILE A 139 -4.51 -12.58 -5.25
CA ILE A 139 -4.79 -11.17 -5.49
C ILE A 139 -3.94 -10.63 -6.65
N GLY A 140 -4.59 -9.89 -7.56
CA GLY A 140 -3.94 -8.91 -8.43
C GLY A 140 -4.22 -7.51 -7.88
N ALA A 141 -3.17 -6.84 -7.42
CA ALA A 141 -3.29 -5.53 -6.77
C ALA A 141 -3.05 -4.41 -7.79
N VAL A 142 -4.03 -3.54 -7.98
CA VAL A 142 -4.00 -2.37 -8.86
C VAL A 142 -3.97 -1.14 -8.00
N ILE A 143 -2.90 -0.36 -8.08
CA ILE A 143 -2.62 0.68 -7.08
C ILE A 143 -2.31 1.98 -7.80
N ASP A 144 -3.16 2.97 -7.55
CA ASP A 144 -2.92 4.36 -7.89
C ASP A 144 -1.70 4.86 -7.10
N VAL A 145 -0.71 5.38 -7.84
CA VAL A 145 0.49 5.99 -7.29
C VAL A 145 0.70 7.43 -7.76
N THR A 146 -0.35 8.15 -8.17
CA THR A 146 -0.30 9.60 -8.45
C THR A 146 0.00 10.42 -7.19
N GLY A 147 0.45 11.66 -7.35
CA GLY A 147 0.94 12.48 -6.24
C GLY A 147 -0.13 12.74 -5.16
N SER A 148 -1.41 12.74 -5.53
CA SER A 148 -2.52 12.93 -4.62
C SER A 148 -2.68 11.77 -3.62
N MET A 149 -2.22 10.56 -3.97
CA MET A 149 -2.21 9.37 -3.11
C MET A 149 -1.14 9.39 -2.00
N SER A 150 -0.38 10.48 -1.87
CA SER A 150 0.67 10.64 -0.85
C SER A 150 0.23 10.30 0.58
N GLY A 151 -1.02 10.64 0.96
CA GLY A 151 -1.59 10.28 2.27
C GLY A 151 -1.85 8.78 2.48
N CYS A 152 -1.95 8.00 1.40
CA CYS A 152 -2.17 6.55 1.42
C CYS A 152 -0.90 5.71 1.21
N TYR A 153 0.18 6.31 0.71
CA TYR A 153 1.43 5.60 0.43
C TYR A 153 2.01 4.87 1.64
N ALA A 154 1.87 5.45 2.83
CA ALA A 154 2.34 4.84 4.07
C ALA A 154 1.81 3.41 4.23
N GLN A 155 0.49 3.27 4.04
CA GLN A 155 -0.22 2.01 4.17
C GLN A 155 0.01 1.09 2.98
N ILE A 156 0.06 1.64 1.77
CA ILE A 156 0.36 0.88 0.55
C ILE A 156 1.72 0.19 0.70
N ASN A 157 2.74 0.91 1.14
CA ASN A 157 4.08 0.33 1.33
C ASN A 157 4.12 -0.71 2.46
N GLN A 158 3.43 -0.45 3.57
CA GLN A 158 3.29 -1.45 4.63
C GLN A 158 2.60 -2.72 4.12
N TRP A 159 1.50 -2.58 3.40
CA TRP A 159 0.75 -3.71 2.86
C TRP A 159 1.52 -4.47 1.80
N VAL A 160 2.22 -3.79 0.90
CA VAL A 160 3.09 -4.40 -0.11
C VAL A 160 4.15 -5.26 0.57
N ALA A 161 4.78 -4.77 1.65
CA ALA A 161 5.75 -5.53 2.44
C ALA A 161 5.14 -6.75 3.16
N LEU A 162 3.96 -6.60 3.75
CA LEU A 162 3.25 -7.69 4.45
C LEU A 162 2.73 -8.76 3.48
N SER A 163 2.24 -8.34 2.31
CA SER A 163 1.64 -9.19 1.27
C SER A 163 2.62 -10.15 0.62
N HIS A 164 3.88 -9.73 0.49
CA HIS A 164 4.90 -10.64 0.00
C HIS A 164 5.19 -11.78 0.99
N SER A 165 5.13 -11.48 2.30
CA SER A 165 5.43 -12.45 3.35
C SER A 165 4.33 -13.51 3.48
N ASN A 166 3.07 -13.16 3.21
CA ASN A 166 1.92 -14.05 3.34
C ASN A 166 1.46 -14.71 2.02
N LYS A 167 2.09 -14.36 0.88
CA LYS A 167 1.82 -14.90 -0.48
C LYS A 167 0.37 -14.70 -0.97
N LEU A 168 -0.39 -13.78 -0.40
CA LEU A 168 -1.77 -13.52 -0.80
C LEU A 168 -1.85 -12.80 -2.16
N VAL A 169 -0.88 -11.94 -2.44
CA VAL A 169 -0.77 -11.17 -3.69
C VAL A 169 0.16 -11.87 -4.67
N GLN A 170 -0.33 -12.13 -5.88
CA GLN A 170 0.45 -12.76 -6.95
C GLN A 170 1.16 -11.73 -7.84
N CYS A 171 0.54 -10.56 -8.06
CA CYS A 171 1.12 -9.47 -8.84
C CYS A 171 0.64 -8.10 -8.34
N PHE A 172 1.48 -7.10 -8.59
CA PHE A 172 1.17 -5.69 -8.40
C PHE A 172 1.21 -4.99 -9.75
N VAL A 173 0.30 -4.05 -9.94
CA VAL A 173 0.29 -3.08 -11.03
C VAL A 173 0.13 -1.71 -10.40
N PHE A 174 1.12 -0.85 -10.64
CA PHE A 174 1.13 0.53 -10.21
C PHE A 174 0.84 1.43 -11.42
N PHE A 175 0.04 2.47 -11.24
CA PHE A 175 -0.24 3.42 -12.32
C PHE A 175 -0.13 4.87 -11.88
N ASN A 176 0.26 5.74 -12.81
CA ASN A 176 0.57 7.15 -12.54
C ASN A 176 -0.10 8.14 -13.53
N ASP A 177 -1.10 7.66 -14.27
CA ASP A 177 -1.82 8.39 -15.32
C ASP A 177 -0.96 8.91 -16.49
N GLY A 178 -0.05 8.06 -16.98
CA GLY A 178 0.55 8.26 -18.30
C GLY A 178 1.96 8.84 -18.31
N ASP A 179 2.77 8.62 -17.29
CA ASP A 179 4.19 9.02 -17.28
C ASP A 179 4.43 10.52 -17.59
N ASP A 180 3.66 11.40 -16.92
CA ASP A 180 3.66 12.86 -17.15
C ASP A 180 3.32 13.27 -18.60
N THR A 181 2.61 12.40 -19.34
CA THR A 181 2.00 12.75 -20.62
C THR A 181 1.12 13.99 -20.44
N PRO A 182 1.27 15.05 -21.28
CA PRO A 182 0.43 16.23 -21.19
C PRO A 182 -1.05 15.88 -21.28
N ASP A 183 -1.91 16.54 -20.50
CA ASP A 183 -3.34 16.19 -20.38
C ASP A 183 -4.07 16.17 -21.73
N ALA A 184 -3.67 17.04 -22.67
CA ALA A 184 -4.25 17.11 -24.01
C ALA A 184 -3.90 15.91 -24.90
N ASP A 185 -2.82 15.20 -24.58
CA ASP A 185 -2.29 14.07 -25.34
C ASP A 185 -2.69 12.71 -24.74
N LYS A 186 -3.33 12.70 -23.56
CA LYS A 186 -3.83 11.48 -22.93
C LYS A 186 -5.00 10.89 -23.73
N VAL A 187 -4.81 9.69 -24.26
CA VAL A 187 -5.81 8.97 -25.05
C VAL A 187 -6.33 7.75 -24.30
N ILE A 188 -7.65 7.69 -24.07
CA ILE A 188 -8.32 6.56 -23.41
C ILE A 188 -7.99 5.24 -24.13
N GLY A 189 -7.49 4.27 -23.34
CA GLY A 189 -7.04 2.96 -23.81
C GLY A 189 -5.56 2.91 -24.18
N SER A 190 -4.86 4.04 -24.11
CA SER A 190 -3.42 4.15 -24.38
C SER A 190 -2.80 5.31 -23.60
N THR A 191 -3.27 5.56 -22.38
CA THR A 191 -2.77 6.67 -21.55
C THR A 191 -1.33 6.39 -21.10
N GLY A 192 -0.98 5.12 -20.86
CA GLY A 192 0.36 4.71 -20.46
C GLY A 192 0.56 4.71 -18.94
N GLY A 193 1.81 4.74 -18.48
CA GLY A 193 2.07 4.82 -17.04
C GLY A 193 1.69 3.57 -16.25
N LEU A 194 1.76 2.39 -16.85
CA LEU A 194 1.34 1.11 -16.25
C LEU A 194 2.56 0.24 -15.95
N TYR A 195 2.77 -0.10 -14.67
CA TYR A 195 3.97 -0.79 -14.20
C TYR A 195 3.61 -2.08 -13.46
N GLY A 196 3.83 -3.23 -14.11
CA GLY A 196 3.51 -4.55 -13.56
C GLY A 196 4.72 -5.32 -13.03
N VAL A 197 4.51 -6.05 -11.94
CA VAL A 197 5.53 -6.93 -11.35
C VAL A 197 4.87 -8.11 -10.63
N TYR A 198 5.41 -9.32 -10.81
CA TYR A 198 4.97 -10.47 -10.02
C TYR A 198 5.63 -10.47 -8.65
N THR A 199 4.87 -10.83 -7.61
CA THR A 199 5.39 -10.92 -6.23
C THR A 199 6.56 -11.91 -6.12
N ARG A 200 6.59 -12.95 -6.97
CA ARG A 200 7.67 -13.96 -7.01
C ARG A 200 9.02 -13.40 -7.45
N GLU A 201 9.08 -12.21 -8.04
CA GLU A 201 10.32 -11.54 -8.43
C GLU A 201 11.06 -10.93 -7.23
N GLY A 202 10.44 -10.95 -6.05
CA GLY A 202 11.05 -10.48 -4.82
C GLY A 202 10.68 -9.03 -4.48
N MET A 203 10.71 -8.72 -3.18
CA MET A 203 10.31 -7.40 -2.69
C MET A 203 11.11 -6.24 -3.27
N ALA A 204 12.40 -6.43 -3.51
CA ALA A 204 13.24 -5.41 -4.11
C ALA A 204 12.67 -4.97 -5.47
N LYS A 205 12.29 -5.92 -6.33
CA LYS A 205 11.73 -5.61 -7.64
C LYS A 205 10.34 -4.99 -7.56
N VAL A 206 9.53 -5.41 -6.58
CA VAL A 206 8.21 -4.80 -6.35
C VAL A 206 8.34 -3.32 -5.98
N LEU A 207 9.26 -3.00 -5.07
CA LEU A 207 9.49 -1.62 -4.63
C LEU A 207 10.17 -0.77 -5.69
N GLU A 208 11.11 -1.33 -6.45
CA GLU A 208 11.71 -0.68 -7.62
C GLU A 208 10.61 -0.29 -8.63
N THR A 209 9.67 -1.21 -8.90
CA THR A 209 8.55 -0.98 -9.83
C THR A 209 7.61 0.10 -9.31
N LEU A 210 7.25 0.06 -8.03
CA LEU A 210 6.44 1.09 -7.37
C LEU A 210 7.10 2.47 -7.46
N ASN A 211 8.39 2.56 -7.12
CA ASN A 211 9.11 3.84 -7.12
C ASN A 211 9.30 4.39 -8.53
N THR A 212 9.56 3.50 -9.51
CA THR A 212 9.66 3.89 -10.92
C THR A 212 8.34 4.49 -11.41
N ALA A 213 7.22 3.84 -11.12
CA ALA A 213 5.90 4.36 -11.46
C ALA A 213 5.67 5.76 -10.86
N LYS A 214 5.97 5.94 -9.56
CA LYS A 214 5.84 7.24 -8.88
C LYS A 214 6.73 8.34 -9.46
N MET A 215 7.96 8.00 -9.86
CA MET A 215 8.92 9.01 -10.36
C MET A 215 8.61 9.44 -11.79
N ASN A 216 8.00 8.56 -12.57
CA ASN A 216 7.73 8.84 -13.97
C ASN A 216 6.43 9.62 -14.20
N GLY A 217 5.55 9.76 -13.19
CA GLY A 217 4.30 10.50 -13.36
C GLY A 217 3.62 10.87 -12.05
N ASN A 218 2.94 12.03 -12.03
CA ASN A 218 2.22 12.52 -10.85
C ASN A 218 0.69 12.63 -11.00
N GLY A 219 0.11 12.31 -12.15
CA GLY A 219 -1.34 12.40 -12.40
C GLY A 219 -1.78 13.59 -13.27
N GLY A 220 -1.08 14.72 -13.23
CA GLY A 220 -1.43 15.90 -14.06
C GLY A 220 -2.78 16.53 -13.68
N ASP A 221 -3.82 16.23 -14.44
CA ASP A 221 -5.21 16.60 -14.16
C ASP A 221 -5.86 15.72 -13.07
N SER A 222 -7.12 16.00 -12.73
CA SER A 222 -7.84 15.30 -11.66
C SER A 222 -8.44 13.95 -12.09
N SER A 223 -8.16 13.49 -13.31
CA SER A 223 -8.73 12.25 -13.85
C SER A 223 -7.62 11.24 -14.10
N GLU A 224 -7.91 9.96 -13.91
CA GLU A 224 -6.87 8.91 -13.95
C GLU A 224 -7.27 7.71 -14.82
N ASN A 225 -6.30 6.87 -15.19
CA ASN A 225 -6.46 5.71 -16.08
C ASN A 225 -6.63 4.36 -15.34
N ASP A 226 -7.51 4.35 -14.34
CA ASP A 226 -7.76 3.20 -13.48
C ASP A 226 -8.14 1.92 -14.25
N VAL A 227 -9.02 2.04 -15.26
CA VAL A 227 -9.57 0.87 -15.96
C VAL A 227 -8.53 0.24 -16.89
N GLU A 228 -7.66 1.04 -17.51
CA GLU A 228 -6.48 0.54 -18.24
C GLU A 228 -5.59 -0.29 -17.31
N ALA A 229 -5.30 0.19 -16.10
CA ALA A 229 -4.50 -0.54 -15.11
C ALA A 229 -5.17 -1.86 -14.65
N ILE A 230 -6.49 -1.85 -14.48
CA ILE A 230 -7.28 -3.06 -14.19
C ILE A 230 -7.18 -4.07 -15.35
N ILE A 231 -7.37 -3.62 -16.59
CA ILE A 231 -7.29 -4.48 -17.79
C ILE A 231 -5.88 -5.06 -17.95
N PHE A 232 -4.85 -4.25 -17.70
CA PHE A 232 -3.47 -4.69 -17.71
C PHE A 232 -3.23 -5.80 -16.67
N THR A 233 -3.78 -5.65 -15.47
CA THR A 233 -3.68 -6.64 -14.39
C THR A 233 -4.37 -7.96 -14.73
N ILE A 234 -5.61 -7.94 -15.23
CA ILE A 234 -6.34 -9.19 -15.56
C ILE A 234 -5.66 -9.95 -16.69
N THR A 235 -5.03 -9.24 -17.63
CA THR A 235 -4.31 -9.81 -18.77
C THR A 235 -2.95 -10.38 -18.34
N GLY A 236 -2.21 -9.64 -17.52
CA GLY A 236 -0.89 -10.04 -17.01
C GLY A 236 -0.95 -11.09 -15.89
N CYS A 237 -2.05 -11.16 -15.13
CA CYS A 237 -2.25 -12.17 -14.08
C CYS A 237 -3.56 -12.95 -14.28
N PRO A 238 -3.60 -13.89 -15.25
CA PRO A 238 -4.79 -14.67 -15.51
C PRO A 238 -5.20 -15.55 -14.31
N THR A 239 -4.23 -15.97 -13.47
CA THR A 239 -4.44 -16.79 -12.26
C THR A 239 -5.00 -16.02 -11.08
N CYS A 240 -4.94 -14.69 -11.08
CA CYS A 240 -5.49 -13.86 -10.00
C CYS A 240 -7.02 -13.95 -10.00
N LYS A 241 -7.63 -14.29 -8.86
CA LYS A 241 -9.09 -14.38 -8.70
C LYS A 241 -9.70 -13.10 -8.16
N ASN A 242 -8.98 -12.41 -7.29
CA ASN A 242 -9.44 -11.19 -6.64
C ASN A 242 -8.65 -10.01 -7.20
N ILE A 243 -9.31 -9.14 -7.97
CA ILE A 243 -8.71 -7.88 -8.39
C ILE A 243 -9.03 -6.84 -7.33
N ILE A 244 -8.00 -6.33 -6.66
CA ILE A 244 -8.14 -5.28 -5.66
C ILE A 244 -7.60 -4.00 -6.27
N HIS A 245 -8.45 -2.99 -6.37
CA HIS A 245 -8.09 -1.68 -6.87
C HIS A 245 -8.10 -0.66 -5.73
N ILE A 246 -6.93 -0.11 -5.40
CA ILE A 246 -6.76 0.96 -4.42
C ILE A 246 -6.76 2.28 -5.20
N ALA A 247 -7.77 3.13 -4.96
CA ALA A 247 -8.06 4.32 -5.78
C ALA A 247 -8.16 5.60 -4.93
N ASP A 248 -7.75 6.74 -5.47
CA ASP A 248 -8.01 8.05 -4.87
C ASP A 248 -9.50 8.43 -4.99
N ASN A 249 -10.13 8.75 -3.85
CA ASN A 249 -11.50 9.23 -3.82
C ASN A 249 -11.70 10.60 -4.49
N GLU A 250 -10.63 11.39 -4.64
CA GLU A 250 -10.66 12.72 -5.23
C GLU A 250 -10.43 12.71 -6.74
N ALA A 251 -9.93 11.60 -7.30
CA ALA A 251 -9.73 11.42 -8.73
C ALA A 251 -10.94 10.74 -9.37
N THR A 252 -11.27 11.14 -10.62
CA THR A 252 -12.33 10.49 -11.39
C THR A 252 -11.73 9.67 -12.54
N PRO A 253 -12.00 8.36 -12.63
CA PRO A 253 -11.47 7.55 -13.73
C PRO A 253 -11.92 8.10 -15.09
N ARG A 254 -10.96 8.42 -15.98
CA ARG A 254 -11.22 8.97 -17.33
C ARG A 254 -11.76 7.92 -18.28
N ASP A 255 -11.46 6.66 -18.00
CA ASP A 255 -11.52 5.54 -18.92
C ASP A 255 -12.63 4.53 -18.56
N LEU A 256 -13.66 4.96 -17.82
CA LEU A 256 -14.83 4.14 -17.46
C LEU A 256 -15.54 3.50 -18.66
N ILE A 257 -15.39 4.07 -19.86
CA ILE A 257 -15.92 3.48 -21.10
C ILE A 257 -15.29 2.11 -21.40
N LEU A 258 -14.09 1.82 -20.87
CA LEU A 258 -13.39 0.56 -21.03
C LEU A 258 -13.89 -0.55 -20.09
N LEU A 259 -14.80 -0.25 -19.14
CA LEU A 259 -15.29 -1.24 -18.18
C LEU A 259 -15.95 -2.46 -18.81
N GLU A 260 -16.49 -2.34 -20.03
CA GLU A 260 -17.01 -3.47 -20.81
C GLU A 260 -15.96 -4.56 -21.09
N ARG A 261 -14.66 -4.23 -21.00
CA ARG A 261 -13.55 -5.14 -21.23
C ARG A 261 -13.05 -5.82 -19.95
N VAL A 262 -13.56 -5.42 -18.78
CA VAL A 262 -13.15 -5.98 -17.50
C VAL A 262 -13.92 -7.27 -17.24
N THR A 263 -13.20 -8.39 -17.23
CA THR A 263 -13.79 -9.74 -17.17
C THR A 263 -13.80 -10.37 -15.79
N LYS A 264 -13.30 -9.67 -14.76
CA LYS A 264 -13.21 -10.15 -13.38
C LYS A 264 -13.83 -9.13 -12.41
N PRO A 265 -14.47 -9.58 -11.32
CA PRO A 265 -14.96 -8.69 -10.27
C PRO A 265 -13.84 -7.84 -9.66
N VAL A 266 -14.06 -6.53 -9.56
CA VAL A 266 -13.11 -5.56 -9.00
C VAL A 266 -13.56 -5.13 -7.60
N LYS A 267 -12.69 -5.32 -6.62
CA LYS A 267 -12.86 -4.87 -5.24
C LYS A 267 -12.17 -3.53 -5.09
N VAL A 268 -12.93 -2.46 -4.97
CA VAL A 268 -12.40 -1.09 -4.87
C VAL A 268 -12.18 -0.76 -3.40
N ILE A 269 -10.94 -0.42 -3.03
CA ILE A 269 -10.59 0.15 -1.73
C ILE A 269 -10.40 1.65 -1.93
N VAL A 270 -11.22 2.45 -1.25
CA VAL A 270 -11.24 3.90 -1.41
C VAL A 270 -10.26 4.57 -0.46
N CYS A 271 -9.28 5.27 -1.02
CA CYS A 271 -8.32 6.08 -0.30
C CYS A 271 -8.77 7.54 -0.21
N LYS A 272 -8.27 8.29 0.79
CA LYS A 272 -8.61 9.72 1.01
C LYS A 272 -10.12 10.00 1.17
N LEU A 273 -10.78 9.15 1.96
CA LEU A 273 -12.17 9.36 2.36
C LEU A 273 -12.23 10.05 3.73
N SER A 274 -12.01 11.36 3.75
CA SER A 274 -12.05 12.14 4.98
C SER A 274 -13.43 12.11 5.65
N SER A 275 -13.49 12.48 6.93
CA SER A 275 -14.73 12.58 7.70
C SER A 275 -15.75 13.60 7.17
N ASN A 276 -15.43 14.38 6.12
CA ASN A 276 -16.35 15.30 5.44
C ASN A 276 -16.54 14.96 3.96
N SER A 277 -15.83 13.94 3.46
CA SER A 277 -15.91 13.50 2.07
C SER A 277 -16.97 12.42 1.88
N LEU A 278 -17.47 12.33 0.64
CA LEU A 278 -18.32 11.24 0.18
C LEU A 278 -17.56 10.43 -0.87
N VAL A 279 -17.87 9.14 -0.97
CA VAL A 279 -17.30 8.24 -1.97
C VAL A 279 -17.55 8.76 -3.39
N ASN A 280 -16.54 8.75 -4.25
CA ASN A 280 -16.69 9.04 -5.67
C ASN A 280 -17.66 8.01 -6.30
N PRO A 281 -18.82 8.44 -6.83
CA PRO A 281 -19.77 7.52 -7.43
C PRO A 281 -19.20 6.76 -8.63
N LYS A 282 -18.13 7.26 -9.25
CA LYS A 282 -17.45 6.57 -10.35
C LYS A 282 -16.63 5.35 -9.90
N LEU A 283 -16.14 5.36 -8.67
CA LEU A 283 -15.56 4.16 -8.05
C LEU A 283 -16.64 3.12 -7.72
N LEU A 284 -17.85 3.56 -7.33
CA LEU A 284 -19.01 2.66 -7.22
C LEU A 284 -19.39 2.05 -8.57
N ASP A 285 -19.32 2.83 -9.66
CA ASP A 285 -19.60 2.34 -11.01
C ASP A 285 -18.63 1.22 -11.43
N ILE A 286 -17.33 1.33 -11.09
CA ILE A 286 -16.34 0.27 -11.33
C ILE A 286 -16.74 -1.02 -10.59
N ALA A 287 -16.97 -0.93 -9.28
CA ALA A 287 -17.33 -2.08 -8.46
C ALA A 287 -18.65 -2.73 -8.94
N TYR A 288 -19.66 -1.92 -9.24
CA TYR A 288 -20.97 -2.39 -9.69
C TYR A 288 -20.92 -3.07 -11.06
N LYS A 289 -20.34 -2.41 -12.07
CA LYS A 289 -20.35 -2.92 -13.46
C LYS A 289 -19.50 -4.18 -13.62
N THR A 290 -18.51 -4.38 -12.75
CA THR A 290 -17.66 -5.58 -12.74
C THR A 290 -18.22 -6.71 -11.87
N GLY A 291 -19.32 -6.48 -11.14
CA GLY A 291 -19.88 -7.45 -10.19
C GLY A 291 -19.00 -7.64 -8.94
N GLY A 292 -18.16 -6.65 -8.63
CA GLY A 292 -17.33 -6.62 -7.43
C GLY A 292 -17.97 -5.84 -6.28
N SER A 293 -17.12 -5.21 -5.47
CA SER A 293 -17.48 -4.63 -4.18
C SER A 293 -16.70 -3.35 -3.92
N LEU A 294 -17.21 -2.49 -3.03
CA LEU A 294 -16.52 -1.27 -2.62
C LEU A 294 -16.30 -1.25 -1.11
N HIS A 295 -15.12 -0.81 -0.71
CA HIS A 295 -14.62 -0.88 0.65
C HIS A 295 -14.03 0.47 1.07
N THR A 296 -14.41 0.91 2.26
CA THR A 296 -13.90 2.10 2.95
C THR A 296 -13.32 1.67 4.29
N LEU A 297 -12.79 2.58 5.12
CA LEU A 297 -12.31 2.18 6.45
C LEU A 297 -13.40 1.47 7.27
N ASP A 298 -14.61 2.05 7.28
CA ASP A 298 -15.69 1.69 8.22
C ASP A 298 -16.86 0.94 7.59
N SER A 299 -16.84 0.72 6.27
CA SER A 299 -17.98 0.14 5.54
C SER A 299 -17.54 -0.67 4.33
N ASP A 300 -18.20 -1.82 4.16
CA ASP A 300 -18.06 -2.72 3.01
C ASP A 300 -19.41 -2.83 2.28
N VAL A 301 -19.39 -2.69 0.96
CA VAL A 301 -20.56 -2.79 0.06
C VAL A 301 -20.34 -3.96 -0.89
N GLU A 302 -20.70 -5.16 -0.44
CA GLU A 302 -20.44 -6.43 -1.14
C GLU A 302 -21.45 -6.74 -2.25
N THR A 303 -22.71 -6.33 -2.07
CA THR A 303 -23.83 -6.76 -2.91
C THR A 303 -24.29 -5.67 -3.87
N LEU A 304 -23.38 -5.18 -4.72
CA LEU A 304 -23.70 -4.16 -5.72
C LEU A 304 -24.50 -4.74 -6.90
N GLY A 305 -24.22 -5.98 -7.32
CA GLY A 305 -24.87 -6.59 -8.50
C GLY A 305 -26.39 -6.80 -8.39
N SER A 306 -26.97 -6.72 -7.19
CA SER A 306 -28.42 -6.80 -6.98
C SER A 306 -29.15 -5.45 -7.07
N VAL A 307 -28.41 -4.34 -7.12
CA VAL A 307 -28.96 -2.98 -7.17
C VAL A 307 -29.55 -2.72 -8.55
N LYS A 308 -30.81 -2.26 -8.59
CA LYS A 308 -31.55 -1.93 -9.82
C LYS A 308 -31.61 -0.43 -10.05
N VAL A 309 -31.80 -0.02 -11.29
CA VAL A 309 -32.01 1.41 -11.63
C VAL A 309 -33.19 1.94 -10.82
N GLY A 310 -32.97 3.05 -10.11
CA GLY A 310 -33.91 3.67 -9.18
C GLY A 310 -33.64 3.33 -7.71
N ASP A 311 -32.94 2.22 -7.42
CA ASP A 311 -32.61 1.83 -6.05
C ASP A 311 -31.59 2.78 -5.43
N THR A 312 -31.66 2.91 -4.10
CA THR A 312 -30.72 3.70 -3.31
C THR A 312 -29.89 2.84 -2.38
N ILE A 313 -28.60 3.14 -2.27
CA ILE A 313 -27.67 2.51 -1.34
C ILE A 313 -27.03 3.55 -0.43
N LYS A 314 -26.58 3.10 0.75
CA LYS A 314 -25.76 3.90 1.66
C LYS A 314 -24.33 3.40 1.64
N VAL A 315 -23.39 4.34 1.55
CA VAL A 315 -21.96 4.07 1.60
C VAL A 315 -21.33 5.08 2.54
N GLY A 316 -20.90 4.61 3.72
CA GLY A 316 -20.59 5.50 4.83
C GLY A 316 -21.75 6.43 5.14
N ARG A 317 -21.51 7.74 5.03
CA ARG A 317 -22.54 8.78 5.28
C ARG A 317 -23.30 9.22 4.03
N GLY A 318 -22.85 8.83 2.84
CA GLY A 318 -23.48 9.20 1.57
C GLY A 318 -24.61 8.26 1.19
N THR A 319 -25.61 8.81 0.52
CA THR A 319 -26.69 8.08 -0.13
C THR A 319 -26.56 8.24 -1.65
N TYR A 320 -26.59 7.12 -2.35
CA TYR A 320 -26.41 7.05 -3.79
C TYR A 320 -27.62 6.40 -4.43
N ARG A 321 -28.03 6.89 -5.59
CA ARG A 321 -29.05 6.26 -6.42
C ARG A 321 -28.41 5.70 -7.67
N LEU A 322 -28.78 4.48 -8.06
CA LEU A 322 -28.39 3.93 -9.34
C LEU A 322 -29.28 4.52 -10.45
N GLU A 323 -28.68 5.21 -11.40
CA GLU A 323 -29.35 5.71 -12.61
C GLU A 323 -28.86 4.95 -13.85
N ALA A 324 -29.48 5.18 -15.01
CA ALA A 324 -29.08 4.51 -16.26
C ALA A 324 -27.61 4.79 -16.65
N SER A 325 -27.08 5.96 -16.27
CA SER A 325 -25.69 6.37 -16.51
C SER A 325 -24.70 5.93 -15.43
N GLY A 326 -25.16 5.26 -14.37
CA GLY A 326 -24.37 4.88 -13.19
C GLY A 326 -24.88 5.52 -11.89
N PHE A 327 -24.12 5.35 -10.82
CA PHE A 327 -24.45 5.93 -9.52
C PHE A 327 -24.35 7.45 -9.52
N VAL A 328 -25.27 8.10 -8.81
CA VAL A 328 -25.23 9.53 -8.50
C VAL A 328 -25.40 9.74 -7.01
N ARG A 329 -24.73 10.77 -6.47
CA ARG A 329 -24.91 11.22 -5.09
C ARG A 329 -26.25 11.95 -4.98
N ILE A 330 -27.05 11.61 -3.96
CA ILE A 330 -28.33 12.27 -3.70
C ILE A 330 -28.47 12.87 -2.31
N ALA A 331 -27.62 12.44 -1.35
CA ALA A 331 -27.48 13.02 -0.02
C ALA A 331 -26.14 12.63 0.59
#